data_AF-A0A1Q7YDX2-F1
#
_entry.id   AF-A0A1Q7YDX2-F1
#
_cell.length_a   1.000
_cell.length_b   1.000
_cell.length_c   1.000
_cell.angle_alpha   90.00
_cell.angle_beta   90.00
_cell.angle_gamma   90.00
#
_symmetry.space_group_name_H-M   'P 1'
#
loop_
_entity.id
_entity.type
_entity.pdbx_description
1 polymer ?
#
loop_
_entity_poly.entity_id
_entity_poly.type
_entity_poly.pdbx_seq_one_letter_code
_entity_poly.pdbx_strand_id
1 'polypeptide(L)' 'MSNIRVEVNCYKQSKQYVAMVLYTDMNNETASVCYYPTGKREATRILKALEAQYNVEGIINT' A
#
# COMPACT_ATOMS: atom_id res chain seq x y z
N MET A 1 11.84 -16.58 -1.02
CA MET A 1 11.60 -15.53 -0.02
C MET A 1 10.51 -14.64 -0.58
N SER A 2 9.32 -14.65 0.02
CA SER A 2 8.20 -13.81 -0.42
C SER A 2 8.49 -12.33 -0.13
N ASN A 3 8.21 -11.45 -1.09
CA ASN A 3 8.48 -10.02 -0.99
C ASN A 3 7.17 -9.28 -0.66
N ILE A 4 7.16 -8.50 0.41
CA ILE A 4 6.02 -7.68 0.80
C ILE A 4 6.40 -6.22 0.63
N ARG A 5 5.54 -5.47 -0.08
CA ARG A 5 5.65 -4.02 -0.21
C ARG A 5 4.34 -3.37 0.21
N VAL A 6 4.43 -2.23 0.89
CA VAL A 6 3.26 -1.43 1.25
C VAL A 6 3.40 -0.05 0.65
N GLU A 7 2.32 0.45 0.04
CA GLU A 7 2.37 1.73 -0.67
C GLU A 7 1.06 2.50 -0.60
N VAL A 8 1.14 3.82 -0.77
CA VAL A 8 0.00 4.70 -1.01
C VAL A 8 0.11 5.27 -2.42
N ASN A 9 -0.91 5.06 -3.24
CA ASN A 9 -1.01 5.61 -4.58
C ASN A 9 -2.05 6.75 -4.63
N CYS A 10 -1.67 7.87 -5.25
CA CYS A 10 -2.55 9.01 -5.50
C CYS A 10 -3.05 8.99 -6.95
N TYR A 11 -4.35 8.76 -7.12
CA TYR A 11 -5.01 8.81 -8.42
C TYR A 11 -5.61 10.19 -8.66
N LYS A 12 -4.84 11.06 -9.33
CA LYS A 12 -5.18 12.48 -9.54
C LYS A 12 -6.52 12.69 -10.24
N GLN A 13 -6.85 11.85 -11.22
CA GLN A 13 -8.08 11.94 -11.99
C GLN A 13 -9.34 11.75 -11.12
N SER A 14 -9.28 10.82 -10.16
CA SER A 14 -10.40 10.54 -9.23
C SER A 14 -10.25 11.24 -7.89
N LYS A 15 -9.16 11.98 -7.65
CA LYS A 15 -8.79 12.57 -6.34
C LYS A 15 -8.80 11.53 -5.21
N GLN A 16 -8.44 10.29 -5.52
CA GLN A 16 -8.43 9.18 -4.57
C GLN A 16 -7.02 8.85 -4.10
N TYR A 17 -6.91 8.45 -2.84
CA TYR A 17 -5.72 7.85 -2.28
C TYR A 17 -6.04 6.40 -1.97
N VAL A 18 -5.17 5.48 -2.37
CA VAL A 18 -5.33 4.04 -2.14
C VAL A 18 -4.10 3.54 -1.40
N ALA A 19 -4.30 2.94 -0.24
CA ALA A 19 -3.23 2.21 0.45
C ALA A 19 -3.27 0.75 -0.01
N MET A 20 -2.12 0.15 -0.29
CA MET A 20 -2.02 -1.19 -0.86
C MET A 20 -0.95 -2.02 -0.14
N VAL A 21 -1.22 -3.31 0.02
CA VAL A 21 -0.21 -4.33 0.33
C VAL A 21 -0.01 -5.14 -0.94
N LEU A 22 1.23 -5.24 -1.40
CA LEU A 22 1.65 -6.06 -2.53
C LEU A 22 2.47 -7.24 -1.99
N TYR A 23 2.05 -8.44 -2.33
CA TYR A 23 2.75 -9.67 -2.00
C TYR A 23 3.19 -10.34 -3.29
N THR A 24 4.48 -10.66 -3.40
CA THR A 24 5.02 -11.47 -4.49
C THR A 24 5.59 -12.77 -3.90
N ASP A 25 5.12 -13.89 -4.44
CA ASP A 25 5.55 -15.22 -4.00
C ASP A 25 6.88 -15.63 -4.68
N MET A 26 7.33 -16.87 -4.43
CA MET A 26 8.58 -17.39 -5.01
C MET A 26 8.49 -17.70 -6.51
N ASN A 27 7.28 -17.78 -7.06
CA ASN A 27 7.02 -18.03 -8.48
C ASN A 27 6.81 -16.71 -9.25
N ASN A 28 7.03 -15.56 -8.61
CA ASN A 28 6.72 -14.21 -9.12
C ASN A 28 5.23 -13.94 -9.31
N GLU A 29 4.35 -14.73 -8.70
CA GLU A 29 2.92 -14.44 -8.66
C GLU A 29 2.66 -13.31 -7.67
N THR A 30 1.84 -12.34 -8.08
CA THR A 30 1.57 -11.14 -7.28
C THR A 30 0.11 -11.07 -6.88
N ALA A 31 -0.13 -10.83 -5.59
CA ALA A 31 -1.43 -10.53 -5.02
C ALA A 31 -1.41 -9.13 -4.40
N SER A 32 -2.57 -8.49 -4.35
CA SER A 32 -2.71 -7.18 -3.73
C SER A 32 -3.97 -7.08 -2.88
N VAL A 33 -3.86 -6.33 -1.77
CA VAL A 33 -5.00 -5.91 -0.96
C VAL A 33 -5.06 -4.39 -1.00
N CYS A 34 -6.20 -3.84 -1.45
CA CYS A 34 -6.41 -2.41 -1.60
C CYS A 34 -7.35 -1.88 -0.52
N TYR A 35 -6.98 -0.75 0.06
CA TYR A 35 -7.81 0.04 0.98
C TYR A 35 -8.12 1.38 0.33
N TYR A 36 -9.38 1.82 0.41
CA TYR A 36 -9.88 3.05 -0.22
C TYR A 36 -10.26 4.10 0.85
N PRO A 37 -9.27 4.70 1.54
CA PRO A 37 -9.50 5.71 2.56
C PRO A 37 -10.02 7.02 1.98
N THR A 38 -10.69 7.80 2.83
CA THR A 38 -11.17 9.15 2.49
C THR A 38 -10.03 10.18 2.59
N GLY A 39 -9.12 10.15 1.60
CA GLY A 39 -8.08 11.15 1.43
C GLY A 39 -6.70 10.80 1.98
N LYS A 40 -5.74 11.72 1.79
CA LYS A 40 -4.31 11.51 2.06
C LYS A 40 -4.03 11.13 3.51
N ARG A 41 -4.65 11.82 4.48
CA ARG A 41 -4.38 11.63 5.91
C ARG A 41 -4.67 10.20 6.36
N GLU A 42 -5.85 9.69 6.02
CA GLU A 42 -6.23 8.33 6.36
C GLU A 42 -5.40 7.30 5.58
N ALA A 43 -5.06 7.57 4.32
CA ALA A 43 -4.14 6.71 3.56
C ALA A 43 -2.77 6.59 4.22
N THR A 44 -2.19 7.70 4.68
CA THR A 44 -0.92 7.68 5.41
C THR A 44 -1.04 6.96 6.75
N ARG A 45 -2.18 7.10 7.46
CA ARG A 45 -2.41 6.36 8.72
C ARG A 45 -2.45 4.85 8.49
N ILE A 46 -3.15 4.41 7.45
CA ILE A 46 -3.19 3.01 7.04
C ILE A 46 -1.78 2.53 6.66
N LEU A 47 -1.03 3.31 5.86
CA LEU A 47 0.34 2.98 5.50
C LEU A 47 1.21 2.72 6.74
N LYS A 48 1.17 3.59 7.75
CA LYS A 48 1.93 3.41 9.00
C LYS A 48 1.51 2.16 9.78
N ALA A 49 0.22 1.82 9.78
CA ALA A 49 -0.23 0.58 10.39
C ALA A 49 0.31 -0.66 9.63
N LEU A 50 0.31 -0.61 8.29
CA LEU A 50 0.82 -1.68 7.45
C LEU A 50 2.35 -1.84 7.56
N GLU A 51 3.09 -0.74 7.60
CA GLU A 51 4.55 -0.73 7.86
C GLU A 51 4.87 -1.49 9.16
N ALA A 52 4.17 -1.17 10.25
CA ALA A 52 4.36 -1.83 11.55
C ALA A 52 3.93 -3.30 11.53
N GLN A 53 2.82 -3.62 10.87
CA GLN A 53 2.30 -4.99 10.78
C GLN A 53 3.23 -5.93 10.00
N TYR A 54 3.78 -5.46 8.89
CA TYR A 54 4.60 -6.26 7.98
C TYR A 54 6.10 -6.06 8.18
N ASN A 55 6.52 -5.15 9.07
CA ASN A 55 7.91 -4.79 9.34
C ASN A 55 8.69 -4.39 8.08
N VAL A 56 8.10 -3.49 7.29
CA VAL A 56 8.66 -2.97 6.03
C VAL A 56 8.49 -1.45 5.98
N GLU A 57 9.34 -0.77 5.20
CA GLU A 57 9.20 0.66 4.92
C GLU A 57 8.16 0.89 3.81
N GLY A 58 7.27 1.84 4.02
CA GLY A 58 6.18 2.15 3.10
C GLY A 58 6.54 3.24 2.11
N ILE A 59 5.93 3.18 0.92
CA ILE A 59 6.18 4.13 -0.17
C ILE A 59 4.94 5.01 -0.38
N ILE A 60 5.13 6.31 -0.62
CA ILE A 60 4.04 7.21 -1.01
C ILE A 60 4.29 7.69 -2.45
N ASN A 61 3.44 7.25 -3.37
CA ASN A 61 3.44 7.64 -4.78
C ASN A 61 2.38 8.75 -4.99
N THR A 62 2.81 9.98 -5.29
CA THR A 62 1.94 11.17 -5.40
C THR A 62 1.68 11.67 -6.82
#